data_AF-A0A3D0CF35-F1
#
_entry.id   AF-A0A3D0CF35-F1
#
_cell.length_a   1.000
_cell.length_b   1.000
_cell.length_c   1.000
_cell.angle_alpha   90.00
_cell.angle_beta   90.00
_cell.angle_gamma   90.00
#
_symmetry.space_group_name_H-M   'P 1'
#
loop_
_entity.id
_entity.type
_entity.pdbx_description
1 polymer ?
#
loop_
_entity_poly.entity_id
_entity_poly.type
_entity_poly.pdbx_seq_one_letter_code
_entity_poly.pdbx_strand_id
1 'polypeptide(L)' 'TVTATCEVVELMIDKNIVKFRCSLVNQAGNVVAEGLATVMPPKKQHL' A
#
# COMPACT_ATOMS: atom_id res chain seq x y z
N THR A 1 11.19 14.86 -4.63
CA THR A 1 10.68 14.03 -3.52
C THR A 1 9.19 13.85 -3.70
N VAL A 2 8.65 12.70 -3.31
CA VAL A 2 7.21 12.43 -3.33
C VAL A 2 6.79 11.85 -1.98
N THR A 3 5.56 12.14 -1.56
CA THR A 3 4.91 11.50 -0.41
C THR A 3 3.99 10.41 -0.94
N ALA A 4 4.18 9.18 -0.48
CA ALA A 4 3.30 8.06 -0.81
C ALA A 4 2.32 7.83 0.35
N THR A 5 1.03 7.84 0.03
CA THR A 5 -0.04 7.47 0.97
C THR A 5 -0.61 6.12 0.54
N CYS A 6 -0.71 5.18 1.47
CA CYS A 6 -1.22 3.83 1.22
C CYS A 6 -2.40 3.56 2.15
N GLU A 7 -3.54 3.21 1.57
CA GLU A 7 -4.76 2.87 2.30
C GLU A 7 -5.09 1.39 2.07
N VAL A 8 -5.37 0.67 3.16
CA VAL A 8 -5.81 -0.74 3.06
C VAL A 8 -7.18 -0.76 2.40
N VAL A 9 -7.29 -1.45 1.26
CA VAL A 9 -8.57 -1.63 0.56
C VAL A 9 -9.09 -3.06 0.60
N GLU A 10 -8.22 -4.04 0.85
CA GLU A 10 -8.62 -5.44 0.96
C GLU A 10 -7.66 -6.22 1.86
N LEU A 11 -8.20 -7.06 2.73
CA LEU A 11 -7.45 -8.02 3.56
C LEU A 11 -7.94 -9.43 3.28
N MET A 12 -7.06 -10.26 2.70
CA MET A 12 -7.30 -11.67 2.44
C MET A 12 -6.46 -12.50 3.42
N ILE A 13 -6.94 -12.64 4.65
CA ILE A 13 -6.20 -13.21 5.78
C ILE A 13 -5.80 -14.66 5.49
N ASP A 14 -6.73 -15.45 4.98
CA ASP A 14 -6.59 -16.86 4.59
C ASP A 14 -5.52 -17.07 3.51
N LYS A 15 -5.29 -16.07 2.65
CA LYS A 15 -4.24 -16.09 1.63
C LYS A 15 -2.95 -15.40 2.07
N ASN A 16 -2.93 -14.78 3.25
CA ASN A 16 -1.86 -13.90 3.71
C ASN A 16 -1.57 -12.79 2.67
N ILE A 17 -2.60 -12.11 2.18
CA ILE A 17 -2.47 -11.01 1.20
C ILE A 17 -3.21 -9.76 1.71
N VAL A 18 -2.61 -8.60 1.52
CA VAL A 18 -3.23 -7.28 1.68
C VAL A 18 -3.14 -6.51 0.37
N LYS A 19 -4.17 -5.76 0.02
CA LYS A 19 -4.12 -4.79 -1.08
C LYS A 19 -4.18 -3.37 -0.55
N PHE A 20 -3.32 -2.52 -1.11
CA PHE A 20 -3.26 -1.10 -0.79
C PHE A 20 -3.60 -0.27 -2.02
N ARG A 21 -4.48 0.73 -1.86
CA ARG A 21 -4.54 1.85 -2.79
C ARG A 21 -3.41 2.80 -2.46
N CYS A 22 -2.59 3.11 -3.45
CA CYS A 22 -1.43 3.98 -3.30
C CYS A 22 -1.64 5.26 -4.10
N SER A 23 -1.35 6.40 -3.47
CA SER A 23 -1.30 7.71 -4.12
C SER A 23 0.02 8.40 -3.82
N LEU A 24 0.71 8.86 -4.87
CA LEU A 24 1.99 9.55 -4.77
C LEU A 24 1.80 11.01 -5.15
N VAL A 25 2.16 11.90 -4.23
CA VAL A 25 1.99 13.35 -4.37
C VAL A 25 3.35 14.03 -4.33
N ASN A 26 3.63 14.92 -5.28
CA ASN A 26 4.87 15.71 -5.29
C ASN A 26 4.78 16.94 -4.37
N GLN A 27 5.87 17.69 -4.25
CA GLN A 27 5.95 18.89 -3.39
C GLN A 27 4.98 20.02 -3.78
N ALA A 28 4.41 19.99 -5.00
CA ALA A 28 3.42 20.95 -5.46
C ALA A 28 1.97 20.51 -5.18
N GLY A 29 1.77 19.37 -4.51
CA GLY A 29 0.44 18.82 -4.24
C GLY A 29 -0.17 18.05 -5.42
N ASN A 30 0.58 17.86 -6.51
CA ASN A 30 0.08 17.16 -7.69
C ASN A 30 0.24 15.65 -7.50
N VAL A 31 -0.83 14.90 -7.81
CA VAL A 31 -0.76 13.45 -7.94
C VAL A 31 0.08 13.11 -9.16
N VAL A 32 1.16 12.35 -8.95
CA VAL A 32 2.08 11.95 -10.02
C VAL A 32 2.01 10.46 -10.35
N ALA A 33 1.45 9.65 -9.44
CA ALA A 33 1.14 8.26 -9.68
C ALA A 33 0.03 7.79 -8.74
N GLU A 34 -0.82 6.90 -9.26
CA GLU A 34 -1.77 6.11 -8.48
C GLU A 34 -1.61 4.63 -8.86
N GLY A 35 -1.88 3.74 -7.91
CA GLY A 35 -1.80 2.32 -8.16
C GLY A 35 -2.42 1.46 -7.07
N LEU A 36 -2.47 0.17 -7.36
CA LEU A 36 -2.89 -0.87 -6.41
C LEU A 36 -1.69 -1.77 -6.13
N ALA A 37 -1.24 -1.82 -4.88
CA ALA A 37 -0.20 -2.75 -4.45
C ALA A 37 -0.84 -4.00 -3.86
N THR A 38 -0.49 -5.18 -4.40
CA THR A 38 -0.84 -6.47 -3.79
C THR A 38 0.38 -7.01 -3.06
N VAL A 39 0.29 -7.16 -1.75
CA VAL A 39 1.42 -7.47 -0.88
C VAL A 39 1.13 -8.72 -0.06
N MET A 40 2.13 -9.60 0.05
CA MET A 40 2.13 -10.71 1.00
C MET A 40 3.02 -10.33 2.19
N PRO A 41 2.46 -9.98 3.37
CA PRO A 41 3.27 -9.64 4.52
C PRO A 41 4.03 -10.86 5.04
N PRO A 42 5.13 -10.65 5.78
CA PRO A 42 5.80 -11.73 6.48
C PRO A 42 4.80 -12.51 7.34
N LYS A 43 4.84 -13.84 7.27
CA LYS A 43 4.09 -14.69 8.19
C LYS A 43 4.57 -14.35 9.61
N LYS A 44 3.64 -14.24 10.58
CA LYS A 44 3.90 -13.86 11.98
C LYS A 44 5.33 -14.22 12.41
N GLN A 45 6.18 -13.22 12.64
CA GLN A 45 7.37 -13.44 13.45
C GLN A 45 6.88 -13.69 14.88
N HIS A 46 7.34 -14.80 15.48
CA HIS A 46 7.24 -14.99 16.92
C HIS A 46 8.10 -13.91 17.58
N LEU A 47 7.45 -12.80 17.99
CA LEU A 47 8.01 -11.87 18.98
C LEU A 47 7.76 -12.45 20.38
#